data_AF-A0A4U2MCU1-F1
#
_entry.id   AF-A0A4U2MCU1-F1
#
_cell.length_a   1.000
_cell.length_b   1.000
_cell.length_c   1.000
_cell.angle_alpha   90.00
_cell.angle_beta   90.00
_cell.angle_gamma   90.00
#
_symmetry.space_group_name_H-M   'P 1'
#
loop_
_entity.id
_entity.type
_entity.pdbx_description
1 polymer ?
#
loop_
_entity_poly.entity_id
_entity_poly.type
_entity_poly.pdbx_seq_one_letter_code
_entity_poly.pdbx_strand_id
1 'polypeptide(L)'
;QYFNKMIRNLQQKNIENGISKRVVTNKMAALWHKRERQINGYISQAVGLLFKKVKEFDIDTIVVGYNRGWKQKSDMGKKNNQTFVQILFHKLIAAIENKCIKEGIRFLKQEESYTSK
;
A
#
# COMPACT_ATOMS: atom_id res chain seq x y z
N GLN A 1 14.27 -0.16 0.62
CA GLN A 1 15.49 -0.70 -0.02
C GLN A 1 15.94 -2.05 0.56
N TYR A 2 15.89 -2.25 1.88
CA TYR A 2 16.30 -3.52 2.53
C TYR A 2 15.60 -4.78 1.99
N PHE A 3 14.27 -4.75 1.85
CA PHE A 3 13.50 -5.92 1.37
C PHE A 3 13.92 -6.39 -0.03
N ASN A 4 14.03 -5.47 -1.01
CA ASN A 4 14.41 -5.81 -2.38
C ASN A 4 15.85 -6.37 -2.44
N LYS A 5 16.76 -5.87 -1.59
CA LYS A 5 18.12 -6.39 -1.47
C LYS A 5 18.13 -7.83 -0.90
N MET A 6 17.32 -8.09 0.13
CA MET A 6 17.19 -9.43 0.73
C MET A 6 16.59 -10.46 -0.23
N ILE A 7 15.54 -10.10 -0.97
CA ILE A 7 14.94 -10.97 -1.99
C ILE A 7 15.95 -11.30 -3.08
N ARG A 8 16.72 -10.32 -3.56
CA ARG A 8 17.78 -10.53 -4.56
C ARG A 8 18.84 -11.50 -4.06
N ASN A 9 19.30 -11.34 -2.82
CA ASN A 9 20.31 -12.22 -2.23
C ASN A 9 19.78 -13.66 -2.08
N LEU A 10 18.52 -13.84 -1.68
CA LEU A 10 17.92 -15.18 -1.56
C LEU A 10 17.73 -15.84 -2.94
N GLN A 11 17.33 -15.07 -3.95
CA GLN A 11 17.25 -15.55 -5.33
C GLN A 11 18.61 -15.96 -5.89
N GLN A 12 19.67 -15.20 -5.56
CA GLN A 12 21.03 -15.55 -5.96
C GLN A 12 21.48 -16.86 -5.32
N LYS A 13 21.22 -17.05 -4.02
CA LYS A 13 21.48 -18.31 -3.31
C LYS A 13 20.71 -19.49 -3.87
N ASN A 14 19.49 -19.29 -4.37
CA ASN A 14 18.76 -20.37 -5.04
C ASN A 14 19.51 -20.84 -6.29
N ILE A 15 19.98 -19.89 -7.12
CA ILE A 15 20.75 -20.18 -8.34
C ILE A 15 22.05 -20.92 -8.00
N GLU A 16 22.78 -20.45 -6.98
CA GLU A 16 24.02 -21.08 -6.50
C GLU A 16 23.81 -22.53 -6.05
N ASN A 17 22.62 -22.86 -5.51
CA ASN A 17 22.25 -24.21 -5.10
C ASN A 17 21.59 -25.04 -6.22
N GLY A 18 21.62 -24.58 -7.48
CA GLY A 18 21.00 -25.26 -8.63
C GLY A 18 19.47 -25.17 -8.68
N ILE A 19 18.86 -24.36 -7.82
CA ILE A 19 17.41 -24.17 -7.72
C ILE A 19 17.01 -22.98 -8.62
N SER A 20 15.88 -23.10 -9.33
CA SER A 20 15.37 -22.01 -10.15
C SER A 20 15.13 -20.74 -9.33
N LYS A 21 15.52 -19.59 -9.89
CA LYS A 21 15.29 -18.24 -9.33
C LYS A 21 13.82 -17.98 -8.98
N ARG A 22 12.89 -18.67 -9.65
CA ARG A 22 11.44 -18.52 -9.47
C ARG A 22 10.90 -19.27 -8.25
N VAL A 23 11.67 -20.17 -7.66
CA VAL A 23 11.26 -20.92 -6.47
C VAL A 23 11.20 -19.99 -5.27
N VAL A 24 10.03 -19.91 -4.66
CA VAL A 24 9.81 -19.17 -3.41
C VAL A 24 10.17 -20.07 -2.25
N THR A 25 11.23 -19.73 -1.52
CA THR A 25 11.61 -20.47 -0.31
C THR A 25 10.82 -19.98 0.91
N ASN A 26 10.73 -20.79 1.96
CA ASN A 26 10.10 -20.40 3.23
C ASN A 26 10.68 -19.09 3.79
N LYS A 27 11.99 -18.86 3.62
CA LYS A 27 12.65 -17.62 4.03
C LYS A 27 12.13 -16.41 3.24
N MET A 28 11.92 -16.56 1.93
CA MET A 28 11.33 -15.52 1.10
C MET A 28 9.89 -15.25 1.52
N ALA A 29 9.07 -16.29 1.68
CA ALA A 29 7.69 -16.17 2.14
C ALA A 29 7.60 -15.45 3.51
N ALA A 30 8.45 -15.80 4.48
CA ALA A 30 8.51 -15.13 5.77
C ALA A 30 8.84 -13.63 5.66
N LEU A 31 9.76 -13.26 4.75
CA LEU A 31 10.05 -11.85 4.47
C LEU A 31 8.84 -11.14 3.85
N TRP A 32 8.14 -11.77 2.91
CA TRP A 32 6.91 -11.24 2.31
C TRP A 32 5.84 -10.99 3.39
N HIS A 33 5.57 -11.96 4.25
CA HIS A 33 4.62 -11.82 5.35
C HIS A 33 5.05 -10.74 6.36
N LYS A 34 6.34 -10.64 6.68
CA LYS A 34 6.86 -9.57 7.56
C LYS A 34 6.59 -8.20 6.95
N ARG A 35 6.89 -8.03 5.66
CA ARG A 35 6.62 -6.77 4.94
C ARG A 35 5.14 -6.46 4.89
N GLU A 36 4.31 -7.45 4.61
CA GLU A 36 2.86 -7.27 4.58
C GLU A 36 2.30 -6.85 5.94
N ARG A 37 2.73 -7.49 7.02
CA ARG A 37 2.35 -7.08 8.39
C ARG A 37 2.76 -5.65 8.71
N GLN A 38 3.97 -5.24 8.33
CA GLN A 38 4.42 -3.86 8.52
C GLN A 38 3.53 -2.87 7.76
N ILE A 39 3.26 -3.13 6.48
CA ILE A 39 2.39 -2.28 5.66
C ILE A 39 0.98 -2.19 6.26
N ASN A 40 0.39 -3.33 6.64
CA ASN A 40 -0.93 -3.35 7.26
C ASN A 40 -0.94 -2.59 8.59
N GLY A 41 0.13 -2.70 9.39
CA GLY A 41 0.30 -1.94 10.63
C GLY A 41 0.31 -0.42 10.39
N TYR A 42 1.08 0.05 9.41
CA TYR A 42 1.10 1.48 9.04
C TYR A 42 -0.26 1.95 8.53
N ILE A 43 -0.94 1.17 7.69
CA ILE A 43 -2.29 1.49 7.21
C ILE A 43 -3.25 1.61 8.38
N SER A 44 -3.29 0.64 9.29
CA SER A 44 -4.18 0.65 10.45
C SER A 44 -3.93 1.87 11.35
N GLN A 45 -2.68 2.25 11.58
CA GLN A 45 -2.34 3.46 12.34
C GLN A 45 -2.80 4.73 11.64
N ALA A 46 -2.54 4.85 10.33
CA ALA A 46 -2.95 6.00 9.54
C ALA A 46 -4.48 6.17 9.52
N VAL A 47 -5.21 5.08 9.27
CA VAL A 47 -6.68 5.08 9.32
C VAL A 47 -7.17 5.38 10.74
N GLY A 48 -6.54 4.84 11.78
CA GLY A 48 -6.87 5.17 13.16
C GLY A 48 -6.75 6.67 13.46
N LEU A 49 -5.66 7.30 13.02
CA LEU A 49 -5.44 8.73 13.18
C LEU A 49 -6.46 9.56 12.40
N LEU A 50 -6.75 9.17 11.15
CA LEU A 50 -7.77 9.81 10.32
C LEU A 50 -9.13 9.80 11.01
N PHE A 51 -9.57 8.64 11.48
CA PHE A 51 -10.88 8.51 12.14
C PHE A 51 -10.95 9.22 13.48
N LYS A 52 -9.82 9.34 14.20
CA LYS A 52 -9.75 10.17 15.40
C LYS A 52 -10.12 11.62 15.08
N LYS A 53 -9.59 12.15 13.97
CA LYS A 53 -9.90 13.51 13.50
C LYS A 53 -11.31 13.64 12.96
N VAL A 54 -11.79 12.67 12.21
CA VAL A 54 -13.19 12.63 11.72
C VAL A 54 -14.19 12.71 12.87
N LYS A 55 -13.94 11.97 13.97
CA LYS A 55 -14.78 12.03 15.18
C LYS A 55 -14.65 13.35 15.94
N GLU A 56 -13.46 13.95 15.97
CA GLU A 56 -13.21 15.25 16.62
C GLU A 56 -13.97 16.39 15.92
N PHE A 57 -14.16 16.29 14.61
CA PHE A 57 -14.83 17.31 13.79
C PHE A 57 -16.27 16.94 13.38
N ASP A 58 -16.82 15.85 13.91
CA ASP A 58 -18.18 15.36 13.60
C ASP A 58 -18.46 15.24 12.08
N ILE A 59 -17.50 14.65 11.36
CA ILE A 59 -17.59 14.50 9.90
C ILE A 59 -18.44 13.28 9.54
N ASP A 60 -19.56 13.53 8.87
CA ASP A 60 -20.50 12.51 8.39
C ASP A 60 -20.03 11.79 7.11
N THR A 61 -19.26 12.49 6.25
CA THR A 61 -18.93 12.00 4.90
C THR A 61 -17.44 12.12 4.59
N ILE A 62 -16.83 11.02 4.16
CA ILE A 62 -15.44 10.95 3.69
C ILE A 62 -15.43 10.71 2.18
N VAL A 63 -14.83 11.63 1.43
CA VAL A 63 -14.63 11.51 -0.02
C VAL A 63 -13.16 11.17 -0.29
N VAL A 64 -12.91 10.13 -1.08
CA VAL A 64 -11.56 9.74 -1.50
C VAL A 64 -11.47 9.74 -3.02
N GLY A 65 -10.60 10.62 -3.54
CA GLY A 65 -10.17 10.62 -4.94
C GLY A 65 -9.32 9.39 -5.25
N TYR A 66 -9.67 8.66 -6.31
CA TYR A 66 -8.90 7.54 -6.83
C TYR A 66 -8.71 7.69 -8.33
N ASN A 67 -7.49 7.99 -8.75
CA ASN A 67 -7.14 8.05 -10.16
C ASN A 67 -6.47 6.72 -10.60
N ARG A 68 -7.05 5.99 -11.56
CA ARG A 68 -6.54 4.66 -11.98
C ARG A 68 -5.13 4.72 -12.62
N GLY A 69 -4.66 5.90 -13.04
CA GLY A 69 -3.37 6.08 -13.75
C GLY A 69 -2.23 6.75 -12.97
N TRP A 70 -2.48 7.36 -11.81
CA TRP A 70 -1.49 8.21 -11.12
C TRP A 70 -0.18 7.48 -10.78
N LYS A 71 -0.23 6.18 -10.47
CA LYS A 71 0.95 5.43 -10.05
C LYS A 71 2.01 5.29 -11.15
N GLN A 72 1.63 5.27 -12.42
CA GLN A 72 2.55 4.96 -13.51
C GLN A 72 3.27 6.19 -14.09
N LYS A 73 2.78 7.41 -13.82
CA LYS A 73 3.28 8.65 -14.45
C LYS A 73 3.50 9.81 -13.47
N SER A 74 3.61 9.58 -12.16
CA SER A 74 4.04 10.65 -11.26
C SER A 74 5.46 11.07 -11.61
N ASP A 75 5.72 12.35 -11.90
CA ASP A 75 7.05 12.84 -12.27
C ASP A 75 7.92 13.12 -11.02
N MET A 76 7.91 12.21 -10.04
CA MET A 76 8.57 12.39 -8.73
C MET A 76 10.01 11.86 -8.71
N GLY A 77 10.55 11.47 -9.87
CA GLY A 77 11.86 10.85 -10.01
C GLY A 77 11.88 9.34 -9.72
N LYS A 78 12.83 8.62 -10.34
CA LYS A 78 12.89 7.15 -10.43
C LYS A 78 12.81 6.43 -9.08
N LYS A 79 13.46 6.98 -8.04
CA LYS A 79 13.54 6.39 -6.69
C LYS A 79 12.23 6.56 -5.89
N ASN A 80 11.60 7.72 -6.00
CA ASN A 80 10.32 7.98 -5.34
C ASN A 80 9.20 7.26 -6.07
N ASN A 81 9.19 7.24 -7.40
CA ASN A 81 8.23 6.46 -8.17
C ASN A 81 8.26 4.97 -7.83
N GLN A 82 9.46 4.37 -7.69
CA GLN A 82 9.56 2.97 -7.30
C GLN A 82 8.97 2.70 -5.90
N THR A 83 9.07 3.67 -4.98
CA THR A 83 8.48 3.59 -3.64
C THR A 83 6.97 3.82 -3.71
N PHE A 84 6.52 4.80 -4.46
CA PHE A 84 5.13 5.21 -4.63
C PHE A 84 4.28 4.15 -5.34
N VAL A 85 4.80 3.56 -6.43
CA VAL A 85 4.18 2.41 -7.12
C VAL A 85 4.03 1.22 -6.18
N GLN A 86 5.00 1.02 -5.28
CA GLN A 86 4.97 -0.06 -4.29
C GLN A 86 3.97 0.18 -3.14
N ILE A 87 3.45 1.40 -2.94
CA ILE A 87 2.42 1.65 -1.93
C ILE A 87 1.11 1.06 -2.43
N LEU A 88 0.51 0.16 -1.63
CA LEU A 88 -0.79 -0.44 -1.91
C LEU A 88 -1.93 0.53 -1.57
N PHE A 89 -2.05 1.63 -2.31
CA PHE A 89 -3.16 2.58 -2.14
C PHE A 89 -4.54 1.92 -2.17
N HIS A 90 -4.72 0.83 -2.92
CA HIS A 90 -5.97 0.07 -2.89
C HIS A 90 -6.25 -0.53 -1.50
N LYS A 91 -5.23 -1.04 -0.79
CA LYS A 91 -5.39 -1.58 0.56
C LYS A 91 -5.73 -0.47 1.56
N LEU A 92 -5.14 0.71 1.39
CA LEU A 92 -5.45 1.88 2.23
C LEU A 92 -6.91 2.31 2.03
N ILE A 93 -7.35 2.47 0.78
CA ILE A 93 -8.73 2.84 0.44
C ILE A 93 -9.71 1.80 0.99
N ALA A 94 -9.46 0.51 0.77
CA ALA A 94 -10.29 -0.56 1.30
C ALA A 94 -10.33 -0.57 2.83
N ALA A 95 -9.22 -0.25 3.51
CA ALA A 95 -9.19 -0.15 4.97
C ALA A 95 -10.02 1.04 5.49
N ILE A 96 -10.00 2.18 4.79
CA ILE A 96 -10.83 3.35 5.11
C ILE A 96 -12.30 3.01 4.90
N GLU A 97 -12.66 2.47 3.73
CA GLU A 97 -14.02 2.05 3.40
C GLU A 97 -14.60 1.09 4.44
N ASN A 98 -13.86 0.03 4.78
CA ASN A 98 -14.26 -0.92 5.81
C ASN A 98 -14.48 -0.27 7.18
N LYS A 99 -13.69 0.77 7.52
CA LYS A 99 -13.83 1.47 8.79
C LYS A 99 -14.99 2.47 8.76
N CYS A 100 -15.25 3.12 7.63
CA CYS A 100 -16.43 3.96 7.43
C CYS A 100 -17.71 3.16 7.66
N ILE A 101 -17.82 1.98 7.02
CA ILE A 101 -18.97 1.08 7.15
C ILE A 101 -19.21 0.69 8.62
N LYS A 102 -18.14 0.40 9.37
CA LYS A 102 -18.24 0.03 10.79
C LYS A 102 -18.70 1.16 11.70
N GLU A 103 -18.34 2.39 11.36
CA GLU A 103 -18.63 3.58 12.16
C GLU A 103 -19.89 4.32 11.67
N GLY A 104 -20.56 3.81 10.63
CA GLY A 104 -21.76 4.42 10.04
C GLY A 104 -21.49 5.70 9.22
N ILE A 105 -20.23 5.96 8.86
CA ILE A 105 -19.82 7.14 8.10
C ILE A 105 -19.99 6.88 6.61
N ARG A 106 -20.49 7.87 5.87
CA ARG A 106 -20.63 7.77 4.42
C ARG A 106 -19.26 7.79 3.75
N PHE A 107 -19.00 6.79 2.92
CA PHE A 107 -17.78 6.70 2.10
C PHE A 107 -18.11 6.89 0.62
N LEU A 108 -17.46 7.87 -0.01
CA LEU A 108 -17.60 8.16 -1.44
C LEU A 108 -16.25 8.03 -2.13
N LYS A 109 -16.18 7.14 -3.12
CA LYS A 109 -15.00 7.04 -3.99
C LYS A 109 -15.25 7.86 -5.25
N GLN A 110 -14.42 8.87 -5.47
CA GLN A 110 -14.51 9.71 -6.67
C GLN A 110 -13.39 9.34 -7.63
N GLU A 111 -13.73 8.99 -8.87
CA GLU A 111 -12.73 8.76 -9.92
C GLU A 111 -12.29 10.12 -10.47
N GLU A 112 -11.14 10.62 -10.00
CA GLU A 112 -10.57 11.86 -10.50
C GLU A 112 -9.87 11.59 -11.84
N SER A 113 -10.62 11.36 -12.91
CA SER A 113 -10.05 11.09 -14.23
C SER A 113 -9.30 12.31 -14.81
N TYR A 114 -9.59 13.56 -14.37
CA TYR A 114 -9.12 14.77 -15.05
C TYR A 114 -9.02 16.05 -14.18
N THR A 115 -8.43 16.03 -12.99
CA THR A 115 -8.16 17.27 -12.23
C THR A 115 -6.69 17.46 -11.92
N SER A 116 -5.92 17.81 -12.96
CA SER A 116 -4.81 18.76 -12.88
C SER A 116 -4.51 19.24 -14.30
N LYS A 117 -5.05 20.41 -14.67
CA LYS A 117 -4.35 21.37 -15.52
C LYS A 117 -3.57 22.30 -14.60
#